data_AF-A0A932Z328-F1
#
_entry.id   AF-A0A932Z328-F1
#
_cell.length_a   1.000
_cell.length_b   1.000
_cell.length_c   1.000
_cell.angle_alpha   90.00
_cell.angle_beta   90.00
_cell.angle_gamma   90.00
#
_symmetry.space_group_name_H-M   'P 1'
#
loop_
_entity.id
_entity.type
_entity.pdbx_description
1 polymer ?
#
loop_
_entity_poly.entity_id
_entity_poly.type
_entity_poly.pdbx_seq_one_letter_code
_entity_poly.pdbx_strand_id
1 'polypeptide(L)'
;MDTLIDLKRFYEKMTQYEELIENCAYNRVSSSSTNDTIQDLRTELQREYPKMEGVIARYGGNITTVDPFFGRKLNIFDVAFGPFDVSNWGGKLNAINDIKATVNKAIGKLEAEGESWGIPLKKPRTKSKKTKVFISYSGNSSA
;
A
#
# COMPACT_ATOMS: atom_id res chain seq x y z
N MET A 1 -4.85 14.82 -2.12
CA MET A 1 -5.55 13.99 -3.11
C MET A 1 -4.57 13.39 -4.10
N ASP A 2 -3.59 14.18 -4.57
CA ASP A 2 -2.59 13.78 -5.59
C ASP A 2 -1.83 12.49 -5.27
N THR A 3 -1.40 12.29 -4.02
CA THR A 3 -0.64 11.10 -3.61
C THR A 3 -1.39 9.78 -3.82
N LEU A 4 -2.71 9.75 -3.61
CA LEU A 4 -3.51 8.53 -3.83
C LEU A 4 -3.63 8.21 -5.32
N ILE A 5 -3.80 9.25 -6.14
CA ILE A 5 -3.85 9.12 -7.61
C ILE A 5 -2.50 8.64 -8.14
N ASP A 6 -1.40 9.21 -7.63
CA ASP A 6 -0.04 8.84 -7.99
C ASP A 6 0.25 7.37 -7.61
N LEU A 7 -0.15 6.92 -6.42
CA LEU A 7 0.01 5.52 -6.02
C LEU A 7 -0.81 4.56 -6.87
N LYS A 8 -2.04 4.93 -7.25
CA LYS A 8 -2.87 4.10 -8.15
C LYS A 8 -2.25 3.97 -9.53
N ARG A 9 -1.77 5.08 -10.10
CA ARG A 9 -1.05 5.09 -11.38
C ARG A 9 0.23 4.25 -11.31
N PHE A 10 0.97 4.37 -10.22
CA PHE A 10 2.16 3.57 -9.98
C PHE A 10 1.84 2.07 -9.90
N TYR A 11 0.74 1.71 -9.23
CA TYR A 11 0.25 0.33 -9.18
C TYR A 11 -0.14 -0.21 -10.56
N GLU A 12 -0.82 0.60 -11.38
CA GLU A 12 -1.15 0.24 -12.77
C GLU A 12 0.10 -0.01 -13.61
N LYS A 13 1.12 0.86 -13.52
CA LYS A 13 2.40 0.67 -14.21
C LYS A 13 3.12 -0.61 -13.78
N MET A 14 3.12 -0.92 -12.48
CA MET A 14 3.69 -2.19 -11.99
C MET A 14 2.94 -3.39 -12.55
N THR A 15 1.63 -3.29 -12.72
CA THR A 15 0.80 -4.36 -13.31
C THR A 15 1.13 -4.55 -14.79
N GLN A 16 1.26 -3.47 -15.56
CA GLN A 16 1.70 -3.55 -16.96
C GLN A 16 3.11 -4.15 -17.10
N TYR A 17 4.02 -3.78 -16.19
CA TYR A 17 5.37 -4.33 -16.17
C TYR A 17 5.38 -5.84 -15.87
N GLU A 18 4.56 -6.28 -14.93
CA GLU A 18 4.36 -7.71 -14.61
C GLU A 18 3.86 -8.49 -15.84
N GLU A 19 2.80 -8.00 -16.49
CA GLU A 19 2.22 -8.64 -17.69
C GLU A 19 3.25 -8.76 -18.82
N LEU A 20 4.11 -7.77 -19.01
CA LEU A 20 5.18 -7.83 -20.01
C LEU A 20 6.23 -8.88 -19.67
N ILE A 21 6.63 -8.98 -18.39
CA ILE A 21 7.57 -10.00 -17.92
C ILE A 21 6.96 -11.39 -18.10
N GLU A 22 5.71 -11.58 -17.68
CA GLU A 22 5.00 -12.85 -17.82
C GLU A 22 4.90 -13.25 -19.29
N ASN A 23 4.45 -12.35 -20.16
CA ASN A 23 4.36 -12.61 -21.59
C ASN A 23 5.72 -12.96 -22.21
N CYS A 24 6.79 -12.28 -21.82
CA CYS A 24 8.14 -12.58 -22.28
C CYS A 24 8.62 -13.96 -21.80
N ALA A 25 8.31 -14.32 -20.55
CA ALA A 25 8.68 -15.61 -19.96
C ALA A 25 7.90 -16.77 -20.57
N TYR A 26 6.58 -16.63 -20.74
CA TYR A 26 5.70 -17.67 -21.29
C TYR A 26 5.98 -17.94 -22.77
N ASN A 27 6.13 -16.88 -23.57
CA ASN A 27 6.32 -17.04 -25.01
C ASN A 27 7.77 -17.38 -25.37
N ARG A 28 8.74 -17.23 -24.44
CA ARG A 28 10.19 -17.39 -24.68
C ARG A 28 10.73 -16.60 -25.88
N VAL A 29 9.98 -15.59 -26.31
CA VAL A 29 10.30 -14.75 -27.47
C VAL A 29 10.26 -13.31 -26.96
N SER A 30 11.44 -12.75 -26.71
CA SER A 30 11.59 -11.30 -26.58
C SER A 30 11.94 -10.73 -27.95
N SER A 31 11.09 -9.89 -28.54
CA SER A 31 11.56 -9.01 -29.61
C SER A 31 12.37 -7.86 -29.03
N SER A 32 13.19 -7.19 -29.84
CA SER A 32 13.88 -5.97 -29.42
C SER A 32 12.89 -4.92 -28.90
N SER A 33 11.74 -4.77 -29.56
CA SER A 33 10.69 -3.84 -29.13
C SER A 33 10.09 -4.17 -27.77
N THR A 34 9.93 -5.46 -27.42
CA THR A 34 9.43 -5.87 -26.09
C THR A 34 10.47 -5.60 -25.01
N ASN A 35 11.75 -5.85 -25.30
CA ASN A 35 12.84 -5.56 -24.36
C ASN A 35 12.98 -4.06 -24.10
N ASP A 36 12.89 -3.23 -25.14
CA ASP A 36 12.89 -1.77 -25.01
C ASP A 36 11.72 -1.30 -24.14
N THR A 37 10.51 -1.83 -24.40
CA THR A 37 9.30 -1.50 -23.61
C THR A 37 9.44 -1.89 -22.13
N ILE A 38 9.99 -3.08 -21.84
CA ILE A 38 10.28 -3.53 -20.46
C ILE A 38 11.28 -2.59 -19.81
N GLN A 39 12.31 -2.18 -20.53
CA GLN A 39 13.35 -1.28 -20.02
C GLN A 39 12.83 0.14 -19.75
N ASP A 40 11.97 0.67 -20.61
CA ASP A 40 11.34 1.97 -20.43
C ASP A 40 10.43 1.98 -19.21
N LEU A 41 9.52 1.01 -19.08
CA LEU A 41 8.62 0.90 -17.92
C LEU A 41 9.38 0.69 -16.61
N ARG A 42 10.44 -0.14 -16.63
CA ARG A 42 11.33 -0.30 -15.49
C ARG A 42 11.95 1.04 -15.07
N THR A 43 12.46 1.81 -16.04
CA THR A 43 13.10 3.11 -15.78
C THR A 43 12.10 4.10 -15.20
N GLU A 44 10.88 4.13 -15.71
CA GLU A 44 9.80 4.96 -15.16
C GLU A 44 9.47 4.58 -13.71
N LEU A 45 9.29 3.29 -13.42
CA LEU A 45 8.99 2.81 -12.07
C LEU A 45 10.12 3.16 -11.09
N GLN A 46 11.38 2.99 -11.50
CA GLN A 46 12.54 3.39 -10.70
C GLN A 46 12.61 4.91 -10.45
N ARG A 47 12.16 5.72 -11.41
CA ARG A 47 12.11 7.19 -11.27
C ARG A 47 10.96 7.65 -10.37
N GLU A 48 9.83 6.95 -10.37
CA GLU A 48 8.65 7.32 -9.59
C GLU A 48 8.72 6.84 -8.15
N TYR A 49 9.32 5.68 -7.90
CA TYR A 49 9.36 5.07 -6.58
C TYR A 49 9.88 5.98 -5.46
N PRO A 50 11.01 6.72 -5.61
CA PRO A 50 11.51 7.60 -4.54
C PRO A 50 10.52 8.69 -4.11
N LYS A 51 9.61 9.09 -5.01
CA LYS A 51 8.55 10.08 -4.70
C LYS A 51 7.46 9.50 -3.80
N MET A 52 7.27 8.18 -3.84
CA MET A 52 6.22 7.46 -3.15
C MET A 52 6.73 6.62 -1.98
N GLU A 53 8.04 6.36 -1.91
CA GLU A 53 8.68 5.49 -0.92
C GLU A 53 8.26 5.83 0.50
N GLY A 54 8.31 7.10 0.90
CA GLY A 54 7.93 7.53 2.25
C GLY A 54 6.45 7.24 2.57
N VAL A 55 5.56 7.35 1.58
CA VAL A 55 4.13 7.06 1.73
C VAL A 55 3.90 5.56 1.79
N ILE A 56 4.55 4.79 0.91
CA ILE A 56 4.46 3.33 0.90
C ILE A 56 5.00 2.77 2.21
N ALA A 57 6.13 3.27 2.71
CA ALA A 57 6.70 2.87 3.99
C ALA A 57 5.75 3.17 5.17
N ARG A 58 5.15 4.36 5.17
CA ARG A 58 4.22 4.80 6.23
C ARG A 58 2.93 3.99 6.26
N TYR A 59 2.34 3.70 5.10
CA TYR A 59 1.01 3.11 5.00
C TYR A 59 1.04 1.61 4.67
N GLY A 60 1.84 1.20 3.70
CA GLY A 60 2.03 -0.20 3.30
C GLY A 60 2.96 -0.98 4.23
N GLY A 61 4.09 -0.37 4.60
CA GLY A 61 5.18 -0.97 5.35
C GLY A 61 6.48 -0.99 4.56
N ASN A 62 7.54 -1.53 5.15
CA ASN A 62 8.86 -1.57 4.52
C ASN A 62 8.93 -2.62 3.41
N ILE A 63 9.43 -2.21 2.24
CA ILE A 63 9.68 -3.07 1.08
C ILE A 63 11.08 -3.69 1.21
N THR A 64 11.24 -4.61 2.17
CA THR A 64 12.54 -5.25 2.41
C THR A 64 12.39 -6.74 2.67
N THR A 65 13.27 -7.54 2.08
CA THR A 65 13.38 -8.98 2.31
C THR A 65 14.75 -9.32 2.90
N VAL A 66 14.95 -10.57 3.29
CA VAL A 66 16.24 -11.08 3.76
C VAL A 66 16.76 -12.06 2.73
N ASP A 67 17.98 -11.84 2.28
CA ASP A 67 18.69 -12.78 1.42
C ASP A 67 18.87 -14.12 2.16
N PRO A 68 18.36 -15.24 1.62
CA PRO A 68 18.37 -16.51 2.31
C PRO A 68 19.77 -17.14 2.40
N PHE A 69 20.73 -16.72 1.58
CA PHE A 69 22.09 -17.26 1.55
C PHE A 69 23.05 -16.49 2.44
N PHE A 70 22.91 -15.17 2.50
CA PHE A 70 23.84 -14.26 3.16
C PHE A 70 23.21 -13.55 4.36
N GLY A 71 21.91 -13.74 4.63
CA GLY A 71 21.18 -13.12 5.74
C GLY A 71 21.10 -11.59 5.65
N ARG A 72 21.37 -11.01 4.47
CA ARG A 72 21.44 -9.56 4.27
C ARG A 72 20.06 -9.00 3.98
N LYS A 73 19.75 -7.84 4.54
CA LYS A 73 18.52 -7.13 4.22
C LYS A 73 18.63 -6.55 2.80
N LEU A 74 17.72 -6.94 1.92
CA LEU A 74 17.62 -6.47 0.54
C LEU A 74 16.40 -5.58 0.40
N ASN A 75 16.50 -4.53 -0.41
CA ASN A 75 15.33 -3.79 -0.86
C ASN A 75 14.64 -4.61 -1.97
N ILE A 76 13.38 -4.97 -1.75
CA ILE A 76 12.63 -5.80 -2.73
C ILE A 76 12.45 -5.02 -4.04
N PHE A 77 12.41 -3.69 -3.97
CA PHE A 77 12.37 -2.83 -5.15
C PHE A 77 13.59 -3.04 -6.06
N ASP A 78 14.79 -3.13 -5.50
CA ASP A 78 16.01 -3.39 -6.26
C ASP A 78 16.04 -4.79 -6.86
N VAL A 79 15.40 -5.76 -6.19
CA VAL A 79 15.26 -7.14 -6.71
C VAL A 79 14.28 -7.18 -7.88
N ALA A 80 13.09 -6.59 -7.71
CA ALA A 80 12.02 -6.52 -8.71
C ALA A 80 12.47 -5.77 -9.97
N PHE A 81 13.09 -4.60 -9.78
CA PHE A 81 13.52 -3.71 -10.85
C PHE A 81 15.03 -3.75 -11.08
N GLY A 82 15.71 -4.83 -10.70
CA GLY A 82 17.08 -5.12 -11.12
C GLY A 82 17.15 -5.48 -12.61
N PRO A 83 18.36 -5.63 -13.19
CA PRO A 83 18.53 -6.07 -14.58
C PRO A 83 17.66 -7.29 -14.91
N PHE A 84 16.95 -7.26 -16.04
CA PHE A 84 16.08 -8.35 -16.46
C PHE A 84 16.92 -9.52 -16.96
N ASP A 85 16.70 -10.70 -16.38
CA ASP A 85 17.32 -11.96 -16.78
C ASP A 85 16.23 -13.02 -16.84
N VAL A 86 16.07 -13.61 -18.03
CA VAL A 86 15.05 -14.64 -18.32
C VAL A 86 15.29 -15.91 -17.50
N SER A 87 16.47 -16.13 -16.93
CA SER A 87 16.74 -17.28 -16.06
C SER A 87 16.18 -17.13 -14.64
N ASN A 88 15.90 -15.90 -14.19
CA ASN A 88 15.44 -15.58 -12.83
C ASN A 88 14.13 -14.76 -12.80
N TRP A 89 13.30 -14.88 -13.84
CA TRP A 89 12.04 -14.16 -13.96
C TRP A 89 11.07 -14.47 -12.82
N GLY A 90 11.02 -15.72 -12.33
CA GLY A 90 10.13 -16.11 -11.24
C GLY A 90 10.42 -15.38 -9.91
N GLY A 91 11.71 -15.20 -9.57
CA GLY A 91 12.11 -14.42 -8.40
C GLY A 91 11.73 -12.95 -8.52
N LYS A 92 11.81 -12.38 -9.73
CA LYS A 92 11.38 -11.01 -10.02
C LYS A 92 9.87 -10.84 -9.91
N LEU A 93 9.08 -11.77 -10.45
CA LEU A 93 7.62 -11.71 -10.34
C LEU A 93 7.15 -11.79 -8.89
N ASN A 94 7.77 -12.64 -8.08
CA ASN A 94 7.48 -12.69 -6.64
C ASN A 94 7.78 -11.34 -5.97
N ALA A 95 8.94 -10.75 -6.28
CA ALA A 95 9.31 -9.43 -5.76
C ALA A 95 8.35 -8.31 -6.22
N ILE A 96 7.91 -8.32 -7.48
CA ILE A 96 6.91 -7.38 -8.01
C ILE A 96 5.59 -7.53 -7.26
N ASN A 97 5.13 -8.77 -7.05
CA ASN A 97 3.91 -9.06 -6.32
C ASN A 97 3.95 -8.60 -4.85
N ASP A 98 5.08 -8.77 -4.17
CA ASP A 98 5.27 -8.27 -2.80
C ASP A 98 5.20 -6.73 -2.74
N ILE A 99 5.79 -6.05 -3.73
CA ILE A 99 5.71 -4.58 -3.83
C ILE A 99 4.27 -4.15 -4.12
N LYS A 100 3.59 -4.80 -5.07
CA LYS A 100 2.19 -4.53 -5.41
C LYS A 100 1.29 -4.70 -4.19
N ALA A 101 1.46 -5.76 -3.41
CA ALA A 101 0.71 -5.96 -2.17
C ALA A 101 0.94 -4.83 -1.16
N THR A 102 2.19 -4.38 -1.02
CA THR A 102 2.56 -3.29 -0.11
C THR A 102 1.98 -1.95 -0.57
N VAL A 103 2.02 -1.66 -1.86
CA VAL A 103 1.44 -0.45 -2.46
C VAL A 103 -0.08 -0.48 -2.38
N ASN A 104 -0.73 -1.61 -2.67
CA ASN A 104 -2.18 -1.77 -2.54
C ASN A 104 -2.65 -1.55 -1.10
N LYS A 105 -1.89 -2.06 -0.12
CA LYS A 105 -2.14 -1.78 1.30
C LYS A 105 -1.99 -0.29 1.63
N ALA A 106 -1.02 0.41 1.02
CA ALA A 106 -0.87 1.85 1.20
C ALA A 106 -2.07 2.63 0.62
N ILE A 107 -2.52 2.25 -0.57
CA ILE A 107 -3.72 2.78 -1.23
C ILE A 107 -4.95 2.62 -0.34
N GLY A 108 -5.24 1.40 0.12
CA GLY A 108 -6.43 1.14 0.95
C GLY A 108 -6.45 1.91 2.27
N LYS A 109 -5.29 2.14 2.90
CA LYS A 109 -5.22 3.00 4.09
C LYS A 109 -5.46 4.48 3.78
N LEU A 110 -4.90 4.98 2.69
CA LEU A 110 -5.14 6.36 2.25
C LEU A 110 -6.59 6.60 1.85
N GLU A 111 -7.25 5.61 1.25
CA GLU A 111 -8.69 5.64 0.96
C GLU A 111 -9.51 5.72 2.25
N ALA A 112 -9.22 4.85 3.23
CA ALA A 112 -9.90 4.87 4.53
C ALA A 112 -9.68 6.19 5.30
N GLU A 113 -8.48 6.78 5.23
CA GLU A 113 -8.19 8.10 5.79
C GLU A 113 -8.95 9.20 5.03
N GLY A 114 -9.01 9.12 3.69
CA GLY A 114 -9.82 10.01 2.86
C GLY A 114 -11.30 9.99 3.22
N GLU A 115 -11.86 8.80 3.42
CA GLU A 115 -13.25 8.61 3.88
C GLU A 115 -13.47 9.15 5.30
N SER A 116 -12.46 9.05 6.18
CA SER A 116 -12.51 9.61 7.54
C SER A 116 -12.70 11.14 7.57
N TRP A 117 -12.31 11.87 6.52
CA TRP A 117 -12.57 13.32 6.42
C TRP A 117 -13.99 13.65 5.93
N GLY A 118 -14.66 12.70 5.27
CA GLY A 118 -16.04 12.83 4.78
C GLY A 118 -17.11 12.38 5.78
N ILE A 119 -16.73 11.64 6.82
CA ILE A 119 -17.64 11.27 7.91
C ILE A 119 -17.63 12.42 8.93
N PRO A 120 -18.74 13.17 9.12
CA PRO A 120 -18.81 14.12 10.21
C PRO A 120 -18.59 13.33 11.50
N LEU A 121 -17.51 13.66 12.22
CA LEU A 121 -17.21 13.17 13.57
C LEU A 121 -18.52 13.13 14.34
N LYS A 122 -19.07 11.92 14.53
CA LYS A 122 -20.27 11.73 15.35
C LYS A 122 -19.96 12.37 16.68
N LYS A 123 -20.71 13.43 17.00
CA LYS A 123 -20.58 14.23 18.22
C LYS A 123 -20.32 13.30 19.41
N PRO A 124 -19.40 13.68 20.33
CA PRO A 124 -19.10 12.87 21.49
C PRO A 124 -20.40 12.50 22.19
N ARG A 125 -20.60 11.18 22.32
CA ARG A 125 -21.76 10.56 22.95
C ARG A 125 -21.94 11.19 24.33
N THR A 126 -22.92 12.08 24.45
CA THR A 126 -23.30 12.68 25.73
C THR A 126 -23.67 11.55 26.67
N LYS A 127 -22.85 11.34 27.71
CA LYS A 127 -23.21 10.49 28.83
C LYS A 127 -24.46 11.10 29.46
N SER A 128 -25.62 10.55 29.12
CA SER A 128 -26.86 10.80 29.83
C SER A 128 -26.67 10.32 31.27
N LYS A 129 -26.29 11.26 32.16
CA LYS A 129 -26.42 11.06 33.60
C LYS A 129 -27.91 11.15 33.89
N LYS A 130 -28.54 10.01 34.15
CA LYS A 130 -29.87 9.92 34.77
C LYS A 130 -29.86 10.78 36.05
N THR A 131 -30.61 11.87 36.04
CA THR A 131 -30.94 12.64 37.25
C THR A 131 -31.77 11.74 38.17
N LYS A 132 -31.21 11.34 39.32
CA LYS A 132 -32.01 10.79 40.42
C LYS A 132 -32.75 11.96 41.08
N VAL A 133 -34.06 12.04 40.85
CA VAL A 133 -34.95 12.91 41.62
C VAL A 133 -35.09 12.30 43.01
N PHE A 134 -34.56 12.98 44.03
CA PHE A 134 -34.89 12.69 45.43
C PHE A 134 -36.13 13.52 45.77
N ILE A 135 -37.26 12.85 46.02
CA ILE A 135 -38.43 13.45 46.65
C ILE A 135 -38.35 13.10 48.13
N SER A 136 -37.99 14.07 48.97
CA SER A 136 -38.06 13.95 50.42
C SER A 136 -39.41 14.45 50.90
N TYR A 137 -40.25 13.56 51.43
CA TYR A 137 -41.46 13.92 52.16
C TYR A 137 -41.08 14.30 53.60
N SER A 138 -41.33 15.56 54.00
CA SER A 138 -41.28 15.99 55.39
C SER A 138 -42.57 15.58 56.10
N GLY A 139 -42.51 14.51 56.89
CA GLY A 139 -43.56 14.16 57.84
C GLY A 139 -43.38 14.96 59.12
N ASN A 140 -44.27 15.93 59.35
CA ASN A 140 -44.51 16.52 60.66
C ASN A 140 -44.88 15.42 61.65
N SER A 141 -44.23 15.40 62.82
CA SER A 141 -44.79 14.76 64.00
C SER A 141 -44.75 15.76 65.14
N SER A 142 -45.91 16.32 65.40
CA SER A 142 -46.26 17.01 66.64
C SER A 142 -47.03 16.00 67.49
N ALA A 143 -46.51 15.67 68.67
CA ALA A 143 -47.21 15.31 69.91
C ALA A 143 -46.17 14.89 70.96
#